data_AF-A0A2N5VPH7-F1
#
_entry.id   AF-A0A2N5VPH7-F1
#
_cell.length_a   1.000
_cell.length_b   1.000
_cell.length_c   1.000
_cell.angle_alpha   90.00
_cell.angle_beta   90.00
_cell.angle_gamma   90.00
#
_symmetry.space_group_name_H-M   'P 1'
#
loop_
_entity.id
_entity.type
_entity.pdbx_description
1 polymer ?
#
loop_
_entity_poly.entity_id
_entity_poly.type
_entity_poly.pdbx_seq_one_letter_code
_entity_poly.pdbx_strand_id
1 'polypeptide(L)'
;MNIRNPLAAINRLKLKRPIRPNAALLTTLLAVSFIFILTQIAFNSKPANSASWNVFNQINQFRRPTTTTTTSNTQKFLVRDWSVYLGWNNFRYTIETGLLLAHLLNRTLVLPAFTYSRACEYDEQECTALTPILINGVPIDVSTLSNRTWYPDPRHDTNVITPDTYLEYGKGWVLPVEKMLDIDHLISTWGHAIRLSDFHKLTNPDPTFHSIGTYDGTWNTNFNLLLSYRKLPNAMFTNFSITMVDKLPKPIKPLIDRKKATRPSASPLIEQCESTLKVLEASVPQKRSKTPSPTNTSDQDSTLPNWDPSEIRGSYMVGKLAASDHPLLESCFATDGFRSAYAYGMLGWWMKAPYEPIKTIKRLKNMKGWWDELHKFDEQILHIEGDLHNGFPPGQMVWTSLEGRQQFERLVRTAMVPPQRYHDFAARLEKKMRARCGGRSWVGAHMRRGDFRVQNWISDNITIQWTQILSNTRAGANLLQSRPELLTPAHEQFGTSLEPPRVDDPIYIATNVRNETELAYMRKSNIVLLGDLLDESDRVELGFESKFRDTTSILEQCLMMRAGFAYGDAHSSVNGWILNRRVAYGISEEVTKIEYLQI
;
A
#
# COMPACT_ATOMS: atom_id res chain seq x y z
N MET A 1 2.59 56.76 -35.85
CA MET A 1 1.58 55.74 -36.21
C MET A 1 0.77 55.44 -34.97
N ASN A 2 -0.49 55.86 -34.95
CA ASN A 2 -1.38 55.84 -33.78
C ASN A 2 -2.03 54.45 -33.59
N ILE A 3 -1.89 53.89 -32.39
CA ILE A 3 -2.51 52.64 -31.95
C ILE A 3 -3.94 52.94 -31.47
N ARG A 4 -4.95 52.33 -32.10
CA ARG A 4 -6.36 52.41 -31.69
C ARG A 4 -6.73 51.26 -30.76
N ASN A 5 -7.52 51.61 -29.75
CA ASN A 5 -7.96 50.88 -28.58
C ASN A 5 -9.19 49.98 -28.89
N PRO A 6 -9.20 48.66 -28.57
CA PRO A 6 -10.28 47.74 -28.99
C PRO A 6 -11.31 47.49 -27.88
N LEU A 7 -11.99 48.53 -27.38
CA LEU A 7 -12.99 48.40 -26.30
C LEU A 7 -14.41 48.90 -26.65
N ALA A 8 -14.73 49.11 -27.92
CA ALA A 8 -16.00 49.71 -28.33
C ALA A 8 -17.04 48.75 -28.98
N ALA A 9 -16.83 47.42 -28.96
CA ALA A 9 -17.65 46.48 -29.76
C ALA A 9 -18.63 45.57 -28.99
N ILE A 10 -18.93 45.82 -27.70
CA ILE A 10 -19.77 44.92 -26.86
C ILE A 10 -21.10 45.59 -26.42
N ASN A 11 -21.73 46.43 -27.25
CA ASN A 11 -23.00 47.08 -26.87
C ASN A 11 -24.16 46.96 -27.87
N ARG A 12 -24.15 45.98 -28.78
CA ARG A 12 -25.27 45.77 -29.71
C ARG A 12 -25.67 44.31 -29.89
N LEU A 13 -26.18 43.68 -28.83
CA LEU A 13 -27.08 42.53 -28.95
C LEU A 13 -28.29 42.75 -28.03
N LYS A 14 -29.25 43.57 -28.49
CA LYS A 14 -30.58 43.62 -27.89
C LYS A 14 -31.36 42.39 -28.37
N LEU A 15 -31.42 41.35 -27.55
CA LEU A 15 -32.32 40.21 -27.74
C LEU A 15 -33.78 40.72 -27.69
N LYS A 16 -34.40 40.86 -28.87
CA LYS A 16 -35.83 41.12 -28.99
C LYS A 16 -36.59 39.80 -28.82
N ARG A 17 -37.04 39.55 -27.59
CA ARG A 17 -38.23 38.79 -27.15
C ARG A 17 -37.88 37.83 -26.00
N PRO A 18 -38.58 37.91 -24.86
CA PRO A 18 -38.48 36.88 -23.84
C PRO A 18 -39.14 35.61 -24.41
N ILE A 19 -38.34 34.55 -24.56
CA ILE A 19 -38.86 33.20 -24.77
C ILE A 19 -39.53 32.82 -23.46
N ARG A 20 -40.87 32.83 -23.43
CA ARG A 20 -41.62 32.23 -22.33
C ARG A 20 -41.47 30.71 -22.49
N PRO A 21 -40.74 30.01 -21.61
CA PRO A 21 -40.68 28.57 -21.68
C PRO A 21 -42.10 28.04 -21.49
N ASN A 22 -42.51 27.14 -22.39
CA ASN A 22 -43.80 26.47 -22.28
C ASN A 22 -43.80 25.71 -20.94
N ALA A 23 -44.67 26.11 -20.01
CA ALA A 23 -44.66 25.60 -18.64
C ALA A 23 -44.72 24.06 -18.61
N ALA A 24 -45.46 23.46 -19.54
CA ALA A 24 -45.57 22.00 -19.70
C ALA A 24 -44.23 21.32 -20.05
N LEU A 25 -43.39 21.94 -20.87
CA LEU A 25 -42.07 21.41 -21.23
C LEU A 25 -41.13 21.42 -20.01
N LEU A 26 -41.19 22.49 -19.21
CA LEU A 26 -40.39 22.61 -17.99
C LEU A 26 -40.83 21.60 -16.92
N THR A 27 -42.14 21.36 -16.78
CA THR A 27 -42.66 20.34 -15.85
C THR A 27 -42.24 18.94 -16.27
N THR A 28 -42.26 18.65 -17.58
CA THR A 28 -41.89 17.34 -18.12
C THR A 28 -40.39 17.07 -17.93
N LEU A 29 -39.53 18.06 -18.18
CA LEU A 29 -38.09 17.94 -17.94
C LEU A 29 -37.76 17.74 -16.46
N LEU A 30 -38.45 18.44 -15.56
CA LEU A 30 -38.29 18.24 -14.11
C LEU A 30 -38.74 16.85 -13.66
N ALA A 31 -39.85 16.34 -14.20
CA ALA A 31 -40.32 14.99 -13.90
C ALA A 31 -39.34 13.90 -14.38
N VAL A 32 -38.78 14.05 -15.59
CA VAL A 32 -37.78 13.12 -16.13
C VAL A 32 -36.48 13.16 -15.32
N SER A 33 -35.99 14.35 -14.96
CA SER A 33 -34.83 14.47 -14.07
C SER A 33 -35.09 13.85 -12.69
N PHE A 34 -36.29 14.03 -12.13
CA PHE A 34 -36.65 13.46 -10.83
C PHE A 34 -36.72 11.93 -10.87
N ILE A 35 -37.31 11.35 -11.93
CA ILE A 35 -37.32 9.90 -12.16
C ILE A 35 -35.89 9.38 -12.32
N PHE A 36 -35.04 10.05 -13.10
CA PHE A 36 -33.65 9.64 -13.28
C PHE A 36 -32.86 9.66 -11.97
N ILE A 37 -33.06 10.68 -11.14
CA ILE A 37 -32.45 10.78 -9.79
C ILE A 37 -32.95 9.64 -8.89
N LEU A 38 -34.26 9.38 -8.83
CA LEU A 38 -34.82 8.28 -8.04
C LEU A 38 -34.31 6.91 -8.50
N THR A 39 -34.14 6.72 -9.81
CA THR A 39 -33.63 5.46 -10.38
C THR A 39 -32.15 5.27 -10.03
N GLN A 40 -31.34 6.32 -10.08
CA GLN A 40 -29.94 6.29 -9.64
C GLN A 40 -29.80 6.03 -8.13
N ILE A 41 -30.71 6.56 -7.30
CA ILE A 41 -30.75 6.28 -5.85
C ILE A 41 -31.12 4.82 -5.60
N ALA A 42 -32.09 4.28 -6.33
CA ALA A 42 -32.51 2.88 -6.19
C ALA A 42 -31.40 1.90 -6.61
N PHE A 43 -30.70 2.16 -7.73
CA PHE A 43 -29.63 1.29 -8.23
C PHE A 43 -28.32 1.38 -7.44
N ASN A 44 -28.06 2.50 -6.76
CA ASN A 44 -26.87 2.65 -5.89
C ASN A 44 -27.11 2.25 -4.44
N SER A 45 -28.32 1.82 -4.07
CA SER A 45 -28.59 1.27 -2.74
C SER A 45 -27.96 -0.13 -2.62
N LYS A 46 -26.72 -0.19 -2.15
CA LYS A 46 -26.09 -1.45 -1.73
C LYS A 46 -26.95 -2.12 -0.64
N PRO A 47 -27.05 -3.46 -0.59
CA PRO A 47 -27.85 -4.14 0.41
C PRO A 47 -27.39 -3.77 1.83
N ALA A 48 -28.34 -3.35 2.65
CA ALA A 48 -28.17 -2.85 4.03
C ALA A 48 -27.61 -3.89 5.04
N ASN A 49 -27.16 -5.05 4.57
CA ASN A 49 -26.68 -6.17 5.38
C ASN A 49 -25.16 -6.41 5.25
N SER A 50 -24.36 -5.40 4.87
CA SER A 50 -22.90 -5.55 4.96
C SER A 50 -22.45 -5.39 6.42
N ALA A 51 -21.41 -6.13 6.82
CA ALA A 51 -20.80 -5.99 8.14
C ALA A 51 -20.31 -4.54 8.41
N SER A 52 -19.92 -3.81 7.36
CA SER A 52 -19.56 -2.39 7.44
C SER A 52 -20.75 -1.48 7.74
N TRP A 53 -21.94 -1.76 7.19
CA TRP A 53 -23.17 -1.03 7.51
C TRP A 53 -23.65 -1.28 8.95
N ASN A 54 -23.43 -2.48 9.48
CA ASN A 54 -23.77 -2.78 10.88
C ASN A 54 -22.91 -1.98 11.87
N VAL A 55 -21.60 -1.80 11.59
CA VAL A 55 -20.73 -0.95 12.42
C VAL A 55 -21.12 0.52 12.31
N PHE A 56 -21.41 1.01 11.10
CA PHE A 56 -21.85 2.40 10.89
C PHE A 56 -23.20 2.70 11.57
N ASN A 57 -24.17 1.79 11.47
CA ASN A 57 -25.45 1.91 12.17
C ASN A 57 -25.28 1.77 13.69
N GLN A 58 -24.37 0.93 14.19
CA GLN A 58 -24.06 0.88 15.63
C GLN A 58 -23.52 2.22 16.15
N ILE A 59 -22.60 2.86 15.43
CA ILE A 59 -22.06 4.18 15.79
C ILE A 59 -23.17 5.24 15.82
N ASN A 60 -24.08 5.23 14.84
CA ASN A 60 -25.18 6.21 14.78
C ASN A 60 -26.38 5.88 15.69
N GLN A 61 -26.50 4.62 16.15
CA GLN A 61 -27.53 4.18 17.10
C GLN A 61 -27.08 4.26 18.57
N PHE A 62 -25.87 4.74 18.85
CA PHE A 62 -25.45 5.10 20.21
C PHE A 62 -26.25 6.31 20.74
N ARG A 63 -27.53 6.10 21.03
CA ARG A 63 -28.23 6.87 22.05
C ARG A 63 -27.51 6.60 23.35
N ARG A 64 -27.10 7.68 24.05
CA ARG A 64 -26.61 7.63 25.43
C ARG A 64 -27.45 6.64 26.24
N PRO A 65 -26.88 5.51 26.71
CA PRO A 65 -27.60 4.62 27.59
C PRO A 65 -27.89 5.38 28.87
N THR A 66 -29.15 5.74 29.06
CA THR A 66 -29.67 6.13 30.37
C THR A 66 -29.71 4.84 31.19
N THR A 67 -28.73 4.69 32.07
CA THR A 67 -28.71 3.78 33.23
C THR A 67 -28.88 2.26 32.98
N THR A 68 -27.82 1.53 33.34
CA THR A 68 -27.86 0.17 33.94
C THR A 68 -28.46 -1.00 33.16
N THR A 69 -28.14 -1.13 31.87
CA THR A 69 -28.10 -2.47 31.25
C THR A 69 -26.70 -2.72 30.70
N THR A 70 -25.96 -3.56 31.42
CA THR A 70 -24.71 -4.20 30.99
C THR A 70 -25.00 -5.14 29.82
N THR A 71 -25.33 -4.60 28.65
CA THR A 71 -25.06 -5.31 27.40
C THR A 71 -23.54 -5.42 27.32
N SER A 72 -22.99 -6.59 27.66
CA SER A 72 -21.55 -6.83 27.62
C SER A 72 -21.06 -6.39 26.25
N ASN A 73 -20.23 -5.35 26.18
CA ASN A 73 -19.69 -4.88 24.91
C ASN A 73 -18.78 -6.00 24.36
N THR A 74 -19.33 -6.84 23.48
CA THR A 74 -18.64 -8.00 22.91
C THR A 74 -17.64 -7.59 21.83
N GLN A 75 -17.53 -6.29 21.53
CA GLN A 75 -16.62 -5.80 20.51
C GLN A 75 -15.16 -6.00 20.95
N LYS A 76 -14.39 -6.62 20.07
CA LYS A 76 -12.97 -6.87 20.25
C LYS A 76 -12.17 -5.99 19.28
N PHE A 77 -11.19 -5.29 19.82
CA PHE A 77 -10.29 -4.40 19.12
C PHE A 77 -8.89 -5.02 19.00
N LEU A 78 -8.23 -4.65 17.92
CA LEU A 78 -6.80 -4.84 17.72
C LEU A 78 -6.14 -3.47 17.72
N VAL A 79 -5.09 -3.31 18.51
CA VAL A 79 -4.25 -2.11 18.53
C VAL A 79 -2.81 -2.54 18.33
N ARG A 80 -1.98 -1.62 17.87
CA ARG A 80 -0.55 -1.87 17.69
C ARG A 80 0.25 -0.60 17.87
N ASP A 81 1.53 -0.77 18.14
CA ASP A 81 2.46 0.32 17.98
C ASP A 81 2.64 0.62 16.48
N TRP A 82 2.71 1.91 16.19
CA TRP A 82 2.75 2.46 14.85
C TRP A 82 4.11 3.10 14.58
N SER A 83 4.71 2.76 13.45
CA SER A 83 6.00 3.32 13.02
C SER A 83 5.78 4.68 12.35
N VAL A 84 5.21 5.63 13.08
CA VAL A 84 4.69 6.93 12.58
C VAL A 84 5.78 7.81 11.94
N TYR A 85 7.05 7.54 12.24
CA TYR A 85 8.24 8.23 11.73
C TYR A 85 8.70 7.74 10.34
N LEU A 86 8.17 6.62 9.86
CA LEU A 86 8.50 6.12 8.53
C LEU A 86 7.84 6.98 7.45
N GLY A 87 8.45 7.00 6.26
CA GLY A 87 7.80 7.57 5.08
C GLY A 87 6.45 6.95 4.78
N TRP A 88 5.55 7.73 4.17
CA TRP A 88 4.16 7.33 3.99
C TRP A 88 3.97 5.90 3.46
N ASN A 89 4.66 5.54 2.37
CA ASN A 89 4.51 4.21 1.78
C ASN A 89 4.95 3.08 2.72
N ASN A 90 5.97 3.33 3.54
CA ASN A 90 6.43 2.37 4.55
C ASN A 90 5.44 2.26 5.72
N PHE A 91 4.93 3.40 6.18
CA PHE A 91 3.90 3.46 7.21
C PHE A 91 2.59 2.79 6.77
N ARG A 92 2.15 3.04 5.53
CA ARG A 92 1.00 2.39 4.87
C ARG A 92 1.05 0.86 4.99
N TYR A 93 2.21 0.23 4.79
CA TYR A 93 2.33 -1.23 4.95
C TYR A 93 2.06 -1.71 6.37
N THR A 94 2.37 -0.90 7.39
CA THR A 94 2.05 -1.26 8.77
C THR A 94 0.55 -1.25 9.03
N ILE A 95 -0.18 -0.33 8.37
CA ILE A 95 -1.65 -0.29 8.37
C ILE A 95 -2.21 -1.50 7.63
N GLU A 96 -1.70 -1.81 6.44
CA GLU A 96 -2.09 -3.00 5.66
C GLU A 96 -2.00 -4.28 6.49
N THR A 97 -0.88 -4.51 7.18
CA THR A 97 -0.73 -5.65 8.08
C THR A 97 -1.73 -5.62 9.24
N GLY A 98 -1.91 -4.47 9.89
CA GLY A 98 -2.87 -4.33 10.98
C GLY A 98 -4.28 -4.74 10.54
N LEU A 99 -4.67 -4.36 9.33
CA LEU A 99 -5.98 -4.67 8.75
C LEU A 99 -6.14 -6.16 8.44
N LEU A 100 -5.09 -6.81 7.93
CA LEU A 100 -5.08 -8.26 7.72
C LEU A 100 -5.22 -9.03 9.03
N LEU A 101 -4.45 -8.63 10.05
CA LEU A 101 -4.49 -9.27 11.37
C LEU A 101 -5.85 -9.07 12.04
N ALA A 102 -6.42 -7.86 11.95
CA ALA A 102 -7.75 -7.58 12.48
C ALA A 102 -8.81 -8.45 11.79
N HIS A 103 -8.75 -8.56 10.46
CA HIS A 103 -9.65 -9.43 9.70
C HIS A 103 -9.48 -10.90 10.09
N LEU A 104 -8.24 -11.40 10.13
CA LEU A 104 -7.89 -12.78 10.48
C LEU A 104 -8.38 -13.17 11.88
N LEU A 105 -8.32 -12.24 12.84
CA LEU A 105 -8.71 -12.46 14.23
C LEU A 105 -10.17 -12.07 14.53
N ASN A 106 -10.93 -11.63 13.52
CA ASN A 106 -12.27 -11.08 13.68
C ASN A 106 -12.33 -9.96 14.75
N ARG A 107 -11.39 -9.02 14.66
CA ARG A 107 -11.28 -7.83 15.52
C ARG A 107 -11.46 -6.56 14.68
N THR A 108 -11.70 -5.44 15.35
CA THR A 108 -11.69 -4.10 14.75
C THR A 108 -10.36 -3.42 15.02
N LEU A 109 -9.58 -3.10 13.99
CA LEU A 109 -8.33 -2.35 14.11
C LEU A 109 -8.59 -0.89 14.50
N VAL A 110 -7.96 -0.41 15.56
CA VAL A 110 -7.93 1.03 15.85
C VAL A 110 -6.82 1.66 14.99
N LEU A 111 -7.21 2.47 14.01
CA LEU A 111 -6.30 3.14 13.09
C LEU A 111 -5.53 4.27 13.79
N PRO A 112 -4.28 4.56 13.37
CA PRO A 112 -3.57 5.74 13.86
C PRO A 112 -4.27 7.01 13.36
N ALA A 113 -4.21 8.10 14.12
CA ALA A 113 -4.76 9.39 13.69
C ALA A 113 -3.74 10.27 12.94
N PHE A 114 -2.43 10.01 13.09
CA PHE A 114 -1.39 10.79 12.43
C PHE A 114 -0.18 9.96 12.00
N THR A 115 0.66 10.58 11.17
CA THR A 115 2.02 10.16 10.79
C THR A 115 2.89 11.41 10.70
N TYR A 116 4.22 11.26 10.57
CA TYR A 116 5.10 12.39 10.33
C TYR A 116 5.40 12.57 8.85
N SER A 117 5.25 13.79 8.34
CA SER A 117 6.00 14.18 7.14
C SER A 117 7.46 14.33 7.51
N ARG A 118 8.35 13.70 6.75
CA ARG A 118 9.80 13.80 6.98
C ARG A 118 10.42 15.04 6.35
N ALA A 119 9.71 15.69 5.42
CA ALA A 119 10.26 16.82 4.70
C ALA A 119 9.19 17.82 4.27
N CYS A 120 9.62 19.08 4.18
CA CYS A 120 8.87 20.22 3.66
C CYS A 120 9.48 20.67 2.31
N GLU A 121 8.67 21.21 1.41
CA GLU A 121 9.11 21.85 0.15
C GLU A 121 9.54 23.31 0.35
N TYR A 122 9.17 23.91 1.48
CA TYR A 122 9.35 25.31 1.83
C TYR A 122 10.27 25.46 3.05
N ASP A 123 10.50 26.71 3.46
CA ASP A 123 11.22 27.00 4.70
C ASP A 123 10.53 26.37 5.92
N GLU A 124 11.34 25.93 6.87
CA GLU A 124 10.85 25.21 8.05
C GLU A 124 9.83 26.02 8.85
N GLN A 125 10.05 27.33 8.99
CA GLN A 125 9.13 28.23 9.69
C GLN A 125 7.75 28.26 9.03
N GLU A 126 7.70 28.21 7.70
CA GLU A 126 6.46 28.22 6.93
C GLU A 126 5.65 26.94 7.13
N CYS A 127 6.31 25.78 7.15
CA CYS A 127 5.65 24.50 7.42
C CYS A 127 5.23 24.36 8.89
N THR A 128 6.05 24.83 9.83
CA THR A 128 5.75 24.77 11.27
C THR A 128 4.60 25.69 11.68
N ALA A 129 4.34 26.75 10.91
CA ALA A 129 3.15 27.59 11.09
C ALA A 129 1.84 26.85 10.73
N LEU A 130 1.91 25.77 9.94
CA LEU A 130 0.74 25.02 9.46
C LEU A 130 0.42 23.80 10.32
N THR A 131 1.45 23.14 10.85
CA THR A 131 1.28 21.96 11.71
C THR A 131 2.49 21.78 12.62
N PRO A 132 2.32 21.18 13.82
CA PRO A 132 3.42 20.97 14.74
C PRO A 132 4.62 20.25 14.13
N ILE A 133 5.81 20.74 14.45
CA ILE A 133 7.07 20.04 14.22
C ILE A 133 7.58 19.46 15.54
N LEU A 134 8.08 18.23 15.49
CA LEU A 134 8.84 17.63 16.58
C LEU A 134 10.29 17.47 16.14
N ILE A 135 11.22 17.85 17.02
CA ILE A 135 12.67 17.82 16.77
C ILE A 135 13.32 16.91 17.81
N ASN A 136 14.20 16.02 17.36
CA ASN A 136 14.88 15.06 18.22
C ASN A 136 15.64 15.74 19.35
N GLY A 137 15.43 15.24 20.57
CA GLY A 137 16.05 15.75 21.79
C GLY A 137 15.53 17.11 22.26
N VAL A 138 14.60 17.74 21.55
CA VAL A 138 14.01 19.03 21.97
C VAL A 138 12.73 18.76 22.77
N PRO A 139 12.71 19.03 24.09
CA PRO A 139 11.54 18.79 24.92
C PRO A 139 10.44 19.82 24.62
N ILE A 140 9.19 19.36 24.58
CA ILE A 140 8.00 20.20 24.43
C ILE A 140 7.04 19.89 25.57
N ASP A 141 6.81 20.87 26.45
CA ASP A 141 5.78 20.77 27.50
C ASP A 141 4.40 21.08 26.90
N VAL A 142 3.61 20.02 26.69
CA VAL A 142 2.31 20.13 26.04
C VAL A 142 1.28 20.86 26.88
N SER A 143 1.49 21.00 28.21
CA SER A 143 0.58 21.74 29.09
C SER A 143 0.64 23.25 28.85
N THR A 144 1.69 23.74 28.21
CA THR A 144 1.90 25.16 27.90
C THR A 144 1.37 25.57 26.53
N LEU A 145 0.91 24.61 25.72
CA LEU A 145 0.53 24.84 24.32
C LEU A 145 -0.92 25.32 24.20
N SER A 146 -1.13 26.48 23.58
CA SER A 146 -2.47 26.99 23.27
C SER A 146 -3.21 26.15 22.20
N ASN A 147 -2.48 25.43 21.36
CA ASN A 147 -2.98 24.54 20.30
C ASN A 147 -2.73 23.06 20.60
N ARG A 148 -2.82 22.66 21.89
CA ARG A 148 -2.56 21.30 22.38
C ARG A 148 -3.21 20.18 21.57
N THR A 149 -4.41 20.40 21.03
CA THR A 149 -5.16 19.39 20.27
C THR A 149 -4.51 18.99 18.95
N TRP A 150 -3.54 19.77 18.47
CA TRP A 150 -2.78 19.48 17.24
C TRP A 150 -1.53 18.63 17.51
N TYR A 151 -1.12 18.54 18.77
CA TYR A 151 0.05 17.77 19.18
C TYR A 151 -0.35 16.36 19.60
N PRO A 152 0.47 15.35 19.29
CA PRO A 152 0.30 14.02 19.85
C PRO A 152 0.53 14.04 21.36
N ASP A 153 0.11 12.96 22.02
CA ASP A 153 0.26 12.84 23.45
C ASP A 153 1.72 12.49 23.83
N PRO A 154 2.21 13.00 24.96
CA PRO A 154 3.43 12.52 25.57
C PRO A 154 3.31 11.04 26.00
N ARG A 155 4.44 10.44 26.41
CA ARG A 155 4.42 9.10 27.02
C ARG A 155 3.60 9.13 28.32
N HIS A 156 3.17 7.94 28.74
CA HIS A 156 2.38 7.76 29.96
C HIS A 156 3.00 8.49 31.16
N ASP A 157 2.16 9.20 31.93
CA ASP A 157 2.51 10.01 33.11
C ASP A 157 3.47 11.19 32.88
N THR A 158 3.67 11.66 31.65
CA THR A 158 4.45 12.88 31.41
C THR A 158 3.61 13.96 30.72
N ASN A 159 4.01 15.22 30.87
CA ASN A 159 3.49 16.36 30.08
C ASN A 159 4.50 16.80 29.01
N VAL A 160 5.60 16.08 28.87
CA VAL A 160 6.72 16.48 28.01
C VAL A 160 6.91 15.45 26.90
N ILE A 161 6.86 15.93 25.66
CA ILE A 161 7.29 15.18 24.49
C ILE A 161 8.79 15.43 24.32
N THR A 162 9.59 14.37 24.35
CA THR A 162 11.01 14.43 24.02
C THR A 162 11.27 13.41 22.93
N PRO A 163 11.20 13.79 21.64
CA PRO A 163 11.35 12.85 20.54
C PRO A 163 12.74 12.21 20.59
N ASP A 164 12.77 10.89 20.76
CA ASP A 164 13.95 10.02 20.69
C ASP A 164 13.92 9.14 19.42
N THR A 165 12.96 9.39 18.53
CA THR A 165 12.69 8.58 17.35
C THR A 165 13.74 8.75 16.27
N TYR A 166 14.00 7.69 15.51
CA TYR A 166 14.91 7.68 14.35
C TYR A 166 14.27 8.40 13.14
N LEU A 167 14.02 9.71 13.26
CA LEU A 167 13.58 10.54 12.15
C LEU A 167 14.77 10.74 11.20
N GLU A 168 14.57 10.45 9.91
CA GLU A 168 15.60 10.50 8.84
C GLU A 168 16.38 11.83 8.81
N TYR A 169 15.77 12.92 9.29
CA TYR A 169 16.37 14.25 9.39
C TYR A 169 16.33 14.85 10.81
N GLY A 170 16.12 14.02 11.83
CA GLY A 170 16.02 14.45 13.22
C GLY A 170 14.81 15.33 13.55
N LYS A 171 13.82 15.42 12.64
CA LYS A 171 12.59 16.19 12.81
C LYS A 171 11.46 15.66 11.93
N GLY A 172 10.21 15.99 12.28
CA GLY A 172 9.03 15.59 11.53
C GLY A 172 7.81 16.46 11.84
N TRP A 173 6.95 16.66 10.84
CA TRP A 173 5.71 17.43 10.96
C TRP A 173 4.51 16.50 11.14
N VAL A 174 3.67 16.78 12.12
CA VAL A 174 2.47 15.97 12.41
C VAL A 174 1.47 16.13 11.27
N LEU A 175 1.14 15.04 10.58
CA LEU A 175 0.15 15.02 9.52
C LEU A 175 -1.00 14.07 9.87
N PRO A 176 -2.27 14.51 9.79
CA PRO A 176 -3.40 13.61 9.97
C PRO A 176 -3.40 12.50 8.90
N VAL A 177 -3.70 11.27 9.30
CA VAL A 177 -3.70 10.10 8.39
C VAL A 177 -4.76 10.25 7.29
N GLU A 178 -5.86 10.95 7.57
CA GLU A 178 -6.93 11.26 6.61
C GLU A 178 -6.45 12.14 5.45
N LYS A 179 -5.31 12.83 5.60
CA LYS A 179 -4.67 13.54 4.49
C LYS A 179 -3.89 12.62 3.56
N MET A 180 -3.62 11.39 4.00
CA MET A 180 -2.79 10.44 3.30
C MET A 180 -3.59 9.26 2.74
N LEU A 181 -4.67 8.90 3.43
CA LEU A 181 -5.50 7.72 3.18
C LEU A 181 -6.98 8.08 3.32
N ASP A 182 -7.80 7.63 2.38
CA ASP A 182 -9.25 7.75 2.48
C ASP A 182 -9.77 6.74 3.50
N ILE A 183 -9.87 7.18 4.77
CA ILE A 183 -10.29 6.32 5.88
C ILE A 183 -11.75 5.88 5.73
N ASP A 184 -12.62 6.72 5.17
CA ASP A 184 -14.03 6.36 4.95
C ASP A 184 -14.17 5.25 3.90
N HIS A 185 -13.45 5.39 2.78
CA HIS A 185 -13.38 4.34 1.77
C HIS A 185 -12.81 3.04 2.34
N LEU A 186 -11.74 3.13 3.14
CA LEU A 186 -11.13 1.97 3.79
C LEU A 186 -12.13 1.24 4.70
N ILE A 187 -12.78 1.96 5.62
CA ILE A 187 -13.74 1.37 6.58
C ILE A 187 -14.94 0.77 5.83
N SER A 188 -15.47 1.46 4.82
CA SER A 188 -16.64 0.98 4.07
C SER A 188 -16.34 -0.22 3.17
N THR A 189 -15.13 -0.30 2.62
CA THR A 189 -14.71 -1.34 1.66
C THR A 189 -14.13 -2.58 2.33
N TRP A 190 -13.26 -2.42 3.34
CA TRP A 190 -12.61 -3.53 4.03
C TRP A 190 -13.35 -3.97 5.30
N GLY A 191 -13.95 -3.02 6.01
CA GLY A 191 -14.43 -3.24 7.37
C GLY A 191 -13.26 -3.42 8.36
N HIS A 192 -13.53 -4.00 9.53
CA HIS A 192 -12.52 -4.33 10.55
C HIS A 192 -11.60 -3.17 10.96
N ALA A 193 -12.07 -1.93 10.86
CA ALA A 193 -11.31 -0.74 11.22
C ALA A 193 -12.19 0.32 11.87
N ILE A 194 -11.61 1.11 12.76
CA ILE A 194 -12.22 2.26 13.40
C ILE A 194 -11.19 3.38 13.53
N ARG A 195 -11.63 4.63 13.41
CA ARG A 195 -10.77 5.79 13.71
C ARG A 195 -10.40 5.80 15.20
N LEU A 196 -9.21 6.28 15.54
CA LEU A 196 -8.84 6.49 16.94
C LEU A 196 -9.84 7.41 17.66
N SER A 197 -10.27 8.50 17.01
CA SER A 197 -11.25 9.43 17.58
C SER A 197 -12.61 8.78 17.84
N ASP A 198 -13.07 7.91 16.93
CA ASP A 198 -14.33 7.18 17.10
C ASP A 198 -14.19 6.07 18.17
N PHE A 199 -13.04 5.42 18.25
CA PHE A 199 -12.72 4.51 19.36
C PHE A 199 -12.79 5.25 20.71
N HIS A 200 -12.20 6.43 20.82
CA HIS A 200 -12.27 7.22 22.05
C HIS A 200 -13.68 7.64 22.42
N LYS A 201 -14.54 8.01 21.45
CA LYS A 201 -15.96 8.28 21.73
C LYS A 201 -16.70 7.05 22.27
N LEU A 202 -16.31 5.85 21.85
CA LEU A 202 -16.90 4.60 22.31
C LEU A 202 -16.41 4.19 23.71
N THR A 203 -15.14 4.43 24.01
CA THR A 203 -14.53 3.94 25.25
C THR A 203 -14.49 4.99 26.35
N ASN A 204 -14.41 6.28 26.00
CA ASN A 204 -14.32 7.39 26.93
C ASN A 204 -15.62 8.21 26.98
N PRO A 205 -16.33 8.25 28.12
CA PRO A 205 -17.54 9.05 28.26
C PRO A 205 -17.29 10.56 28.33
N ASP A 206 -16.04 11.01 28.52
CA ASP A 206 -15.69 12.43 28.56
C ASP A 206 -15.66 13.03 27.14
N PRO A 207 -16.61 13.93 26.80
CA PRO A 207 -16.65 14.56 25.48
C PRO A 207 -15.49 15.55 25.24
N THR A 208 -14.76 15.93 26.28
CA THR A 208 -13.59 16.81 26.20
C THR A 208 -12.29 16.03 25.96
N PHE A 209 -12.33 14.70 26.09
CA PHE A 209 -11.19 13.86 25.82
C PHE A 209 -10.82 13.91 24.34
N HIS A 210 -9.63 14.44 24.06
CA HIS A 210 -9.06 14.50 22.73
C HIS A 210 -7.64 13.94 22.76
N SER A 211 -7.42 12.89 21.97
CA SER A 211 -6.11 12.33 21.71
C SER A 211 -6.01 11.99 20.23
N ILE A 212 -4.84 12.26 19.66
CA ILE A 212 -4.48 11.79 18.32
C ILE A 212 -3.49 10.61 18.40
N GLY A 213 -3.24 10.09 19.60
CA GLY A 213 -2.24 9.04 19.86
C GLY A 213 -0.94 9.61 20.41
N THR A 214 -0.04 8.73 20.83
CA THR A 214 1.26 9.11 21.41
C THR A 214 2.26 9.52 20.33
N TYR A 215 3.20 10.41 20.67
CA TYR A 215 4.15 10.97 19.69
C TYR A 215 5.05 9.92 19.02
N ASP A 216 5.38 8.83 19.71
CA ASP A 216 6.22 7.74 19.19
C ASP A 216 5.39 6.63 18.54
N GLY A 217 4.07 6.80 18.47
CA GLY A 217 3.13 5.85 17.88
C GLY A 217 2.82 4.64 18.77
N THR A 218 3.32 4.60 20.00
CA THR A 218 3.03 3.51 20.95
C THR A 218 1.58 3.56 21.46
N TRP A 219 1.01 2.40 21.77
CA TRP A 219 -0.33 2.38 22.38
C TRP A 219 -0.30 2.87 23.84
N ASN A 220 -1.08 3.90 24.16
CA ASN A 220 -1.24 4.36 25.54
C ASN A 220 -2.34 3.55 26.24
N THR A 221 -2.00 2.88 27.34
CA THR A 221 -2.96 2.06 28.10
C THR A 221 -4.07 2.89 28.77
N ASN A 222 -3.89 4.21 28.93
CA ASN A 222 -4.95 5.10 29.41
C ASN A 222 -6.15 5.15 28.45
N PHE A 223 -5.95 4.78 27.18
CA PHE A 223 -7.02 4.67 26.20
C PHE A 223 -7.92 3.44 26.42
N ASN A 224 -7.48 2.46 27.22
CA ASN A 224 -8.22 1.22 27.47
C ASN A 224 -9.41 1.44 28.40
N LEU A 225 -9.26 2.34 29.38
CA LEU A 225 -10.23 2.62 30.44
C LEU A 225 -10.70 1.35 31.17
N LEU A 226 -11.90 0.86 30.87
CA LEU A 226 -12.52 -0.32 31.49
C LEU A 226 -12.47 -1.59 30.61
N LEU A 227 -11.82 -1.52 29.45
CA LEU A 227 -11.73 -2.66 28.55
C LEU A 227 -10.65 -3.65 29.02
N SER A 228 -10.95 -4.94 28.95
CA SER A 228 -9.94 -5.96 29.19
C SER A 228 -8.82 -5.86 28.14
N TYR A 229 -7.58 -5.97 28.58
CA TYR A 229 -6.40 -5.65 27.78
C TYR A 229 -5.33 -6.72 27.88
N ARG A 230 -4.76 -7.09 26.72
CA ARG A 230 -3.59 -7.95 26.63
C ARG A 230 -2.56 -7.35 25.70
N LYS A 231 -1.36 -7.14 26.23
CA LYS A 231 -0.16 -6.76 25.48
C LYS A 231 0.61 -8.00 25.04
N LEU A 232 1.05 -8.02 23.78
CA LEU A 232 1.87 -9.07 23.18
C LEU A 232 3.24 -8.46 22.83
N PRO A 233 4.35 -9.09 23.27
CA PRO A 233 5.68 -8.52 23.06
C PRO A 233 6.14 -8.62 21.61
N ASN A 234 6.85 -7.60 21.12
CA ASN A 234 7.36 -7.54 19.73
C ASN A 234 8.23 -8.77 19.36
N ALA A 235 9.02 -9.27 20.30
CA ALA A 235 9.89 -10.44 20.13
C ALA A 235 9.14 -11.72 19.71
N MET A 236 7.81 -11.76 19.93
CA MET A 236 6.98 -12.88 19.48
C MET A 236 6.91 -12.99 17.94
N PHE A 237 7.11 -11.88 17.22
CA PHE A 237 6.87 -11.77 15.78
C PHE A 237 8.12 -11.43 14.98
N THR A 238 9.18 -10.91 15.62
CA THR A 238 10.43 -10.51 14.97
C THR A 238 11.49 -11.61 14.90
N ASN A 239 11.14 -12.85 15.25
CA ASN A 239 12.04 -13.99 15.06
C ASN A 239 12.05 -14.46 13.59
N PHE A 240 12.96 -13.92 12.79
CA PHE A 240 13.12 -14.25 11.37
C PHE A 240 13.59 -15.69 11.09
N SER A 241 13.92 -16.48 12.11
CA SER A 241 14.17 -17.93 11.94
C SER A 241 12.86 -18.71 11.75
N ILE A 242 11.72 -18.09 12.07
CA ILE A 242 10.38 -18.65 11.94
C ILE A 242 9.67 -17.93 10.79
N THR A 243 8.98 -18.70 9.96
CA THR A 243 8.10 -18.15 8.93
C THR A 243 6.72 -17.92 9.54
N MET A 244 6.30 -16.66 9.61
CA MET A 244 4.95 -16.30 10.01
C MET A 244 3.97 -16.61 8.87
N VAL A 245 2.95 -17.41 9.17
CA VAL A 245 1.85 -17.75 8.26
C VAL A 245 0.53 -17.18 8.79
N ASP A 246 -0.49 -17.08 7.93
CA ASP A 246 -1.86 -16.73 8.36
C ASP A 246 -2.41 -17.75 9.39
N LYS A 247 -2.41 -19.02 9.02
CA LYS A 247 -2.83 -20.17 9.83
C LYS A 247 -1.83 -21.29 9.60
N LEU A 248 -1.64 -22.18 10.58
CA LEU A 248 -0.90 -23.41 10.34
C LEU A 248 -1.66 -24.28 9.33
N PRO A 249 -0.97 -24.87 8.34
CA PRO A 249 -1.62 -25.68 7.34
C PRO A 249 -2.21 -26.92 7.98
N LYS A 250 -3.39 -27.35 7.51
CA LYS A 250 -4.03 -28.57 8.00
C LYS A 250 -3.09 -29.78 7.81
N PRO A 251 -3.18 -30.81 8.67
CA PRO A 251 -2.46 -32.05 8.46
C PRO A 251 -2.77 -32.66 7.09
N ILE A 252 -1.72 -33.04 6.35
CA ILE A 252 -1.81 -33.72 5.05
C ILE A 252 -1.18 -35.10 5.22
N LYS A 253 -1.84 -36.12 4.67
CA LYS A 253 -1.29 -37.48 4.65
C LYS A 253 -0.03 -37.49 3.76
N PRO A 254 1.13 -37.93 4.29
CA PRO A 254 2.35 -37.99 3.50
C PRO A 254 2.21 -39.00 2.36
N LEU A 255 2.81 -38.69 1.22
CA LEU A 255 2.85 -39.59 0.07
C LEU A 255 3.69 -40.84 0.38
N ILE A 256 4.78 -40.67 1.13
CA ILE A 256 5.65 -41.75 1.61
C ILE A 256 5.57 -41.78 3.14
N ASP A 257 5.03 -42.86 3.70
CA ASP A 257 4.97 -43.05 5.15
C ASP A 257 6.27 -43.69 5.67
N ARG A 258 7.27 -42.85 5.98
CA ARG A 258 8.59 -43.27 6.47
C ARG A 258 8.56 -44.00 7.82
N LYS A 259 7.41 -44.02 8.52
CA LYS A 259 7.26 -44.77 9.79
C LYS A 259 6.95 -46.25 9.57
N LYS A 260 6.47 -46.62 8.38
CA LYS A 260 6.21 -48.03 8.05
C LYS A 260 7.50 -48.71 7.63
N ALA A 261 7.79 -49.86 8.22
CA ALA A 261 9.00 -50.65 7.92
C ALA A 261 9.02 -51.16 6.46
N THR A 262 7.84 -51.30 5.85
CA THR A 262 7.71 -51.75 4.45
C THR A 262 7.97 -50.58 3.52
N ARG A 263 9.07 -50.64 2.76
CA ARG A 263 9.30 -49.68 1.67
C ARG A 263 8.16 -49.79 0.65
N PRO A 264 7.52 -48.68 0.26
CA PRO A 264 6.56 -48.72 -0.83
C PRO A 264 7.25 -49.27 -2.09
N SER A 265 6.53 -50.06 -2.88
CA SER A 265 7.01 -50.49 -4.19
C SER A 265 7.42 -49.26 -5.01
N ALA A 266 8.61 -49.30 -5.62
CA ALA A 266 9.13 -48.23 -6.46
C ALA A 266 8.13 -47.93 -7.59
N SER A 267 7.37 -46.86 -7.43
CA SER A 267 6.51 -46.33 -8.47
C SER A 267 7.12 -45.02 -8.96
N PRO A 268 6.93 -44.66 -10.23
CA PRO A 268 7.45 -43.40 -10.79
C PRO A 268 7.11 -42.17 -9.95
N LEU A 269 5.90 -42.11 -9.38
CA LEU A 269 5.46 -41.01 -8.52
C LEU A 269 6.28 -40.93 -7.21
N ILE A 270 6.64 -42.07 -6.63
CA ILE A 270 7.46 -42.13 -5.42
C ILE A 270 8.90 -41.71 -5.74
N GLU A 271 9.44 -42.13 -6.88
CA GLU A 271 10.76 -41.71 -7.37
C GLU A 271 10.84 -40.20 -7.63
N GLN A 272 9.82 -39.64 -8.31
CA GLN A 272 9.71 -38.20 -8.52
C GLN A 272 9.60 -37.42 -7.21
N CYS A 273 8.85 -37.95 -6.25
CA CYS A 273 8.75 -37.35 -4.93
C CYS A 273 10.09 -37.37 -4.17
N GLU A 274 10.79 -38.50 -4.12
CA GLU A 274 12.12 -38.61 -3.50
C GLU A 274 13.13 -37.65 -4.17
N SER A 275 13.12 -37.55 -5.50
CA SER A 275 13.94 -36.58 -6.23
C SER A 275 13.64 -35.14 -5.82
N THR A 276 12.34 -34.79 -5.75
CA THR A 276 11.88 -33.46 -5.31
C THR A 276 12.33 -33.16 -3.89
N LEU A 277 12.15 -34.09 -2.95
CA LEU A 277 12.54 -33.94 -1.56
C LEU A 277 14.07 -33.79 -1.41
N LYS A 278 14.87 -34.48 -2.23
CA LYS A 278 16.32 -34.33 -2.26
C LYS A 278 16.76 -32.92 -2.63
N VAL A 279 16.09 -32.28 -3.60
CA VAL A 279 16.32 -30.87 -3.96
C VAL A 279 16.02 -29.95 -2.77
N LEU A 280 14.90 -30.19 -2.07
CA LEU A 280 14.52 -29.39 -0.90
C LEU A 280 15.50 -29.55 0.26
N GLU A 281 15.89 -30.78 0.58
CA GLU A 281 16.84 -31.07 1.65
C GLU A 281 18.21 -30.45 1.39
N ALA A 282 18.66 -30.41 0.13
CA ALA A 282 19.89 -29.72 -0.26
C ALA A 282 19.82 -28.19 -0.05
N SER A 283 18.61 -27.61 -0.07
CA SER A 283 18.38 -26.17 0.15
C SER A 283 18.26 -25.77 1.62
N VAL A 284 18.07 -26.73 2.54
CA VAL A 284 18.03 -26.45 3.97
C VAL A 284 19.44 -26.17 4.46
N PRO A 285 19.71 -25.01 5.11
CA PRO A 285 21.03 -24.73 5.66
C PRO A 285 21.44 -25.83 6.65
N GLN A 286 22.31 -26.75 6.23
CA GLN A 286 22.92 -27.71 7.14
C GLN A 286 24.01 -27.00 7.95
N LYS A 287 24.13 -27.30 9.25
CA LYS A 287 25.36 -26.98 9.99
C LYS A 287 26.50 -27.61 9.19
N ARG A 288 27.39 -26.78 8.64
CA ARG A 288 28.49 -27.17 7.73
C ARG A 288 29.12 -28.52 8.14
N SER A 289 28.72 -29.60 7.49
CA SER A 289 29.62 -30.73 7.23
C SER A 289 30.09 -30.58 5.80
N LYS A 290 31.41 -30.42 5.61
CA LYS A 290 32.03 -30.33 4.29
C LYS A 290 31.72 -31.61 3.51
N THR A 291 31.11 -31.48 2.33
CA THR A 291 31.58 -31.99 1.02
C THR A 291 30.42 -31.94 0.03
N PRO A 292 30.51 -31.22 -1.10
CA PRO A 292 29.63 -31.45 -2.24
C PRO A 292 30.31 -32.31 -3.30
N SER A 293 29.56 -33.25 -3.89
CA SER A 293 29.87 -33.87 -5.19
C SER A 293 28.88 -33.37 -6.25
N PRO A 294 29.31 -33.18 -7.50
CA PRO A 294 28.44 -32.73 -8.58
C PRO A 294 27.50 -33.85 -9.02
N THR A 295 26.27 -33.50 -9.41
CA THR A 295 25.34 -34.43 -10.05
C THR A 295 25.01 -33.91 -11.44
N ASN A 296 25.28 -34.74 -12.45
CA ASN A 296 24.89 -34.53 -13.84
C ASN A 296 23.40 -34.87 -14.00
N THR A 297 22.65 -33.96 -14.59
CA THR A 297 21.28 -34.15 -15.04
C THR A 297 21.31 -34.80 -16.43
N SER A 298 20.79 -36.03 -16.53
CA SER A 298 20.45 -36.65 -17.82
C SER A 298 18.98 -36.39 -18.14
N ASP A 299 18.71 -36.09 -19.41
CA ASP A 299 17.36 -35.93 -19.96
C ASP A 299 16.58 -37.24 -19.83
N GLN A 300 15.51 -37.23 -19.05
CA GLN A 300 14.56 -38.34 -18.92
C GLN A 300 13.17 -37.95 -19.39
N ASP A 301 12.52 -38.99 -19.91
CA ASP A 301 11.33 -39.08 -20.73
C ASP A 301 10.04 -38.49 -20.11
N SER A 302 9.22 -37.86 -20.95
CA SER A 302 8.27 -36.78 -20.61
C SER A 302 6.85 -37.21 -20.18
N THR A 303 6.65 -38.45 -19.73
CA THR A 303 5.29 -39.00 -19.52
C THR A 303 5.00 -39.60 -18.13
N LEU A 304 5.80 -39.26 -17.10
CA LEU A 304 5.53 -39.65 -15.71
C LEU A 304 5.13 -38.44 -14.82
N PRO A 305 4.28 -38.64 -13.78
CA PRO A 305 3.20 -37.71 -13.53
C PRO A 305 3.45 -36.76 -12.35
N ASN A 306 3.16 -35.47 -12.60
CA ASN A 306 2.12 -34.67 -11.91
C ASN A 306 2.56 -33.24 -11.51
N TRP A 307 3.86 -32.93 -11.56
CA TRP A 307 4.38 -31.56 -11.51
C TRP A 307 5.70 -31.45 -12.28
N ASP A 308 5.98 -30.28 -12.84
CA ASP A 308 7.26 -29.99 -13.50
C ASP A 308 8.31 -29.62 -12.44
N PRO A 309 9.36 -30.44 -12.21
CA PRO A 309 10.40 -30.12 -11.23
C PRO A 309 11.18 -28.85 -11.55
N SER A 310 11.20 -28.40 -12.82
CA SER A 310 11.89 -27.17 -13.23
C SER A 310 11.24 -25.90 -12.66
N GLU A 311 9.97 -25.99 -12.26
CA GLU A 311 9.25 -24.92 -11.57
C GLU A 311 9.58 -24.85 -10.06
N ILE A 312 10.37 -25.78 -9.52
CA ILE A 312 10.83 -25.81 -8.13
C ILE A 312 12.27 -25.28 -8.06
N ARG A 313 12.45 -24.12 -7.43
CA ARG A 313 13.73 -23.40 -7.35
C ARG A 313 14.21 -23.34 -5.90
N GLY A 314 14.86 -24.41 -5.45
CA GLY A 314 15.34 -24.52 -4.07
C GLY A 314 14.17 -24.54 -3.09
N SER A 315 13.93 -23.44 -2.36
CA SER A 315 12.88 -23.36 -1.33
C SER A 315 11.60 -22.63 -1.76
N TYR A 316 11.38 -22.46 -3.07
CA TYR A 316 10.15 -21.87 -3.59
C TYR A 316 9.76 -22.44 -4.97
N MET A 317 8.51 -22.22 -5.36
CA MET A 317 7.92 -22.58 -6.65
C MET A 317 7.47 -21.33 -7.39
N VAL A 318 7.56 -21.38 -8.72
CA VAL A 318 7.16 -20.31 -9.64
C VAL A 318 6.16 -20.84 -10.66
N GLY A 319 5.71 -19.99 -11.59
CA GLY A 319 4.93 -20.43 -12.75
C GLY A 319 3.58 -21.05 -12.36
N LYS A 320 3.24 -22.18 -12.99
CA LYS A 320 1.93 -22.83 -12.81
C LYS A 320 1.81 -23.43 -11.40
N LEU A 321 2.89 -24.00 -10.86
CA LEU A 321 2.91 -24.56 -9.50
C LEU A 321 2.64 -23.51 -8.42
N ALA A 322 3.02 -22.25 -8.64
CA ALA A 322 2.74 -21.16 -7.71
C ALA A 322 1.27 -20.70 -7.74
N ALA A 323 0.57 -20.91 -8.86
CA ALA A 323 -0.76 -20.35 -9.09
C ALA A 323 -1.89 -21.13 -8.40
N SER A 324 -1.69 -22.42 -8.11
CA SER A 324 -2.74 -23.31 -7.59
C SER A 324 -2.23 -24.39 -6.63
N ASP A 325 -3.14 -25.06 -5.93
CA ASP A 325 -2.81 -26.21 -5.08
C ASP A 325 -2.65 -27.50 -5.90
N HIS A 326 -1.65 -28.30 -5.52
CA HIS A 326 -1.33 -29.57 -6.15
C HIS A 326 -1.33 -30.68 -5.08
N PRO A 327 -2.46 -31.36 -4.84
CA PRO A 327 -2.63 -32.24 -3.68
C PRO A 327 -1.55 -33.33 -3.55
N LEU A 328 -1.12 -33.94 -4.66
CA LEU A 328 -0.06 -34.95 -4.64
C LEU A 328 1.33 -34.35 -4.35
N LEU A 329 1.62 -33.14 -4.82
CA LEU A 329 2.85 -32.42 -4.50
C LEU A 329 2.87 -32.02 -3.01
N GLU A 330 1.74 -31.55 -2.48
CA GLU A 330 1.60 -31.24 -1.05
C GLU A 330 1.76 -32.49 -0.17
N SER A 331 1.17 -33.62 -0.59
CA SER A 331 1.42 -34.92 0.06
C SER A 331 2.88 -35.34 -0.05
N CYS A 332 3.55 -35.07 -1.17
CA CYS A 332 4.99 -35.32 -1.31
C CYS A 332 5.79 -34.49 -0.30
N PHE A 333 5.59 -33.17 -0.26
CA PHE A 333 6.21 -32.28 0.73
C PHE A 333 5.95 -32.73 2.16
N ALA A 334 4.75 -33.22 2.44
CA ALA A 334 4.38 -33.69 3.77
C ALA A 334 5.18 -34.90 4.26
N THR A 335 5.77 -35.70 3.36
CA THR A 335 6.67 -36.83 3.67
C THR A 335 7.80 -36.42 4.62
N ASP A 336 8.48 -35.32 4.34
CA ASP A 336 9.61 -34.82 5.14
C ASP A 336 9.24 -33.58 5.99
N GLY A 337 7.95 -33.42 6.26
CA GLY A 337 7.42 -32.34 7.09
C GLY A 337 7.53 -30.96 6.45
N PHE A 338 7.68 -30.87 5.13
CA PHE A 338 7.57 -29.63 4.38
C PHE A 338 6.11 -29.28 4.10
N ARG A 339 5.84 -28.00 3.89
CA ARG A 339 4.56 -27.43 3.48
C ARG A 339 4.81 -26.25 2.55
N SER A 340 3.97 -26.08 1.54
CA SER A 340 3.98 -24.85 0.76
C SER A 340 3.17 -23.75 1.46
N ALA A 341 3.52 -22.50 1.16
CA ALA A 341 2.78 -21.32 1.54
C ALA A 341 2.87 -20.29 0.41
N TYR A 342 1.72 -19.79 -0.02
CA TYR A 342 1.55 -18.72 -0.97
C TYR A 342 2.27 -17.45 -0.51
N ALA A 343 2.99 -16.79 -1.41
CA ALA A 343 3.73 -15.57 -1.16
C ALA A 343 3.87 -14.75 -2.45
N TYR A 344 4.75 -13.76 -2.43
CA TYR A 344 5.11 -12.95 -3.59
C TYR A 344 6.63 -12.91 -3.76
N GLY A 345 7.06 -12.82 -5.01
CA GLY A 345 8.43 -12.53 -5.36
C GLY A 345 8.85 -11.20 -4.72
N MET A 346 10.02 -11.21 -4.09
CA MET A 346 10.64 -9.98 -3.58
C MET A 346 11.70 -9.54 -4.59
N LEU A 347 11.27 -8.98 -5.72
CA LEU A 347 12.17 -8.19 -6.59
C LEU A 347 12.76 -6.98 -5.86
N GLY A 348 12.31 -6.69 -4.64
CA GLY A 348 12.89 -5.72 -3.74
C GLY A 348 12.27 -5.90 -2.36
N TRP A 349 13.11 -6.04 -1.32
CA TRP A 349 12.66 -6.24 0.07
C TRP A 349 11.71 -5.11 0.56
N TRP A 350 11.81 -3.95 -0.08
CA TRP A 350 11.15 -2.71 0.31
C TRP A 350 9.88 -2.39 -0.50
N MET A 351 9.69 -2.98 -1.68
CA MET A 351 8.53 -2.70 -2.54
C MET A 351 7.21 -3.14 -1.89
N LYS A 352 7.24 -4.24 -1.14
CA LYS A 352 6.10 -4.88 -0.45
C LYS A 352 4.79 -4.94 -1.25
N ALA A 353 4.88 -5.08 -2.58
CA ALA A 353 3.72 -5.23 -3.43
C ALA A 353 3.47 -6.72 -3.74
N PRO A 354 2.22 -7.14 -3.94
CA PRO A 354 1.87 -8.40 -4.58
C PRO A 354 2.34 -8.41 -6.05
N TYR A 355 3.62 -8.69 -6.22
CA TYR A 355 4.30 -8.86 -7.51
C TYR A 355 4.77 -10.31 -7.63
N GLU A 356 4.58 -10.92 -8.80
CA GLU A 356 5.02 -12.30 -9.09
C GLU A 356 4.59 -13.30 -8.00
N PRO A 357 3.35 -13.83 -8.06
CA PRO A 357 2.91 -14.86 -7.13
C PRO A 357 3.87 -16.05 -7.10
N ILE A 358 4.32 -16.44 -5.91
CA ILE A 358 5.17 -17.62 -5.69
C ILE A 358 4.55 -18.50 -4.60
N LYS A 359 5.06 -19.71 -4.46
CA LYS A 359 4.85 -20.53 -3.25
C LYS A 359 6.19 -20.82 -2.60
N THR A 360 6.36 -20.37 -1.36
CA THR A 360 7.53 -20.77 -0.55
C THR A 360 7.31 -22.15 0.05
N ILE A 361 8.38 -22.92 0.19
CA ILE A 361 8.37 -24.26 0.79
C ILE A 361 9.17 -24.19 2.07
N LYS A 362 8.53 -24.48 3.21
CA LYS A 362 9.17 -24.44 4.54
C LYS A 362 8.83 -25.71 5.31
N ARG A 363 9.67 -26.05 6.29
CA ARG A 363 9.32 -27.09 7.26
C ARG A 363 8.22 -26.59 8.18
N LEU A 364 7.24 -27.43 8.45
CA LEU A 364 6.11 -27.12 9.33
C LEU A 364 6.59 -26.68 10.73
N LYS A 365 7.65 -27.30 11.26
CA LYS A 365 8.25 -26.94 12.57
C LYS A 365 8.85 -25.53 12.61
N ASN A 366 9.08 -24.92 11.45
CA ASN A 366 9.59 -23.55 11.31
C ASN A 366 8.47 -22.57 10.92
N MET A 367 7.21 -23.00 10.89
CA MET A 367 6.05 -22.13 10.62
C MET A 367 5.35 -21.81 11.94
N LYS A 368 4.80 -20.59 12.03
CA LYS A 368 3.97 -20.15 13.16
C LYS A 368 2.79 -19.34 12.63
N GLY A 369 1.57 -19.73 12.99
CA GLY A 369 0.35 -19.10 12.50
C GLY A 369 -0.08 -17.92 13.35
N TRP A 370 -0.30 -16.76 12.73
CA TRP A 370 -0.87 -15.59 13.41
C TRP A 370 -2.20 -15.91 14.08
N TRP A 371 -3.09 -16.59 13.36
CA TRP A 371 -4.36 -17.02 13.93
C TRP A 371 -4.15 -17.98 15.10
N ASP A 372 -3.39 -19.06 14.91
CA ASP A 372 -3.19 -20.12 15.92
C ASP A 372 -2.65 -19.57 17.24
N GLU A 373 -1.82 -18.54 17.16
CA GLU A 373 -1.19 -17.93 18.32
C GLU A 373 -2.10 -16.93 19.03
N LEU A 374 -2.92 -16.18 18.28
CA LEU A 374 -3.60 -14.99 18.79
C LEU A 374 -5.11 -15.16 18.98
N HIS A 375 -5.76 -16.08 18.26
CA HIS A 375 -7.23 -16.25 18.30
C HIS A 375 -7.74 -16.69 19.68
N LYS A 376 -6.89 -17.32 20.48
CA LYS A 376 -7.20 -17.80 21.84
C LYS A 376 -7.36 -16.69 22.88
N PHE A 377 -7.00 -15.46 22.55
CA PHE A 377 -7.09 -14.32 23.45
C PHE A 377 -8.46 -13.67 23.33
N ASP A 378 -9.18 -13.63 24.46
CA ASP A 378 -10.55 -13.13 24.54
C ASP A 378 -10.66 -11.69 25.03
N GLU A 379 -9.54 -11.04 25.37
CA GLU A 379 -9.53 -9.66 25.81
C GLU A 379 -10.10 -8.72 24.74
N GLN A 380 -10.81 -7.68 25.22
CA GLN A 380 -11.42 -6.68 24.35
C GLN A 380 -10.37 -5.91 23.57
N ILE A 381 -9.20 -5.61 24.14
CA ILE A 381 -8.07 -5.02 23.43
C ILE A 381 -6.93 -6.03 23.38
N LEU A 382 -6.56 -6.42 22.17
CA LEU A 382 -5.31 -7.12 21.90
C LEU A 382 -4.31 -6.13 21.33
N HIS A 383 -3.19 -5.92 22.03
CA HIS A 383 -2.13 -5.00 21.63
C HIS A 383 -0.91 -5.77 21.12
N ILE A 384 -0.51 -5.53 19.87
CA ILE A 384 0.76 -6.00 19.30
C ILE A 384 1.82 -4.90 19.44
N GLU A 385 2.82 -5.14 20.30
CA GLU A 385 3.91 -4.20 20.54
C GLU A 385 4.93 -4.18 19.38
N GLY A 386 5.50 -3.00 19.14
CA GLY A 386 6.69 -2.78 18.34
C GLY A 386 6.50 -2.59 16.84
N ASP A 387 7.62 -2.26 16.19
CA ASP A 387 7.69 -2.09 14.75
C ASP A 387 7.77 -3.44 14.03
N LEU A 388 6.85 -3.64 13.09
CA LEU A 388 6.82 -4.81 12.20
C LEU A 388 7.13 -4.44 10.74
N HIS A 389 7.74 -3.29 10.50
CA HIS A 389 8.06 -2.84 9.15
C HIS A 389 9.25 -3.62 8.56
N ASN A 390 10.42 -3.59 9.19
CA ASN A 390 11.66 -4.10 8.58
C ASN A 390 11.75 -5.63 8.58
N GLY A 391 12.22 -6.22 7.47
CA GLY A 391 12.54 -7.65 7.37
C GLY A 391 11.38 -8.59 7.06
N PHE A 392 10.16 -8.06 6.96
CA PHE A 392 8.95 -8.86 6.73
C PHE A 392 8.49 -8.87 5.26
N PRO A 393 7.90 -9.98 4.78
CA PRO A 393 7.28 -10.03 3.44
C PRO A 393 6.06 -9.10 3.34
N PRO A 394 5.48 -8.89 2.14
CA PRO A 394 4.19 -8.22 1.98
C PRO A 394 3.13 -8.81 2.94
N GLY A 395 2.38 -7.95 3.65
CA GLY A 395 1.43 -8.38 4.68
C GLY A 395 2.03 -8.98 5.96
N GLN A 396 3.37 -9.02 6.07
CA GLN A 396 4.15 -9.60 7.18
C GLN A 396 3.87 -11.07 7.50
N MET A 397 3.33 -11.77 6.53
CA MET A 397 3.11 -13.20 6.59
C MET A 397 3.13 -13.78 5.18
N VAL A 398 3.24 -15.10 5.10
CA VAL A 398 2.86 -15.86 3.91
C VAL A 398 1.53 -16.56 4.19
N TRP A 399 0.84 -17.05 3.17
CA TRP A 399 -0.50 -17.59 3.32
C TRP A 399 -0.51 -19.09 3.05
N THR A 400 -1.18 -19.86 3.89
CA THR A 400 -1.35 -21.30 3.69
C THR A 400 -2.51 -21.65 2.77
N SER A 401 -3.21 -20.64 2.25
CA SER A 401 -4.31 -20.76 1.30
C SER A 401 -4.22 -19.71 0.19
N LEU A 402 -4.71 -20.06 -1.01
CA LEU A 402 -4.82 -19.13 -2.13
C LEU A 402 -5.75 -17.98 -1.78
N GLU A 403 -6.86 -18.29 -1.13
CA GLU A 403 -7.85 -17.31 -0.68
C GLU A 403 -7.22 -16.28 0.26
N GLY A 404 -6.45 -16.70 1.27
CA GLY A 404 -5.75 -15.79 2.17
C GLY A 404 -4.83 -14.82 1.44
N ARG A 405 -4.05 -15.33 0.46
CA ARG A 405 -3.19 -14.49 -0.39
C ARG A 405 -4.00 -13.50 -1.23
N GLN A 406 -5.11 -13.95 -1.82
CA GLN A 406 -6.00 -13.09 -2.63
C GLN A 406 -6.72 -12.03 -1.78
N GLN A 407 -7.03 -12.30 -0.51
CA GLN A 407 -7.56 -11.28 0.40
C GLN A 407 -6.55 -10.16 0.63
N PHE A 408 -5.26 -10.48 0.74
CA PHE A 408 -4.22 -9.45 0.78
C PHE A 408 -4.15 -8.64 -0.52
N GLU A 409 -4.20 -9.27 -1.69
CA GLU A 409 -4.27 -8.53 -2.96
C GLU A 409 -5.46 -7.57 -2.97
N ARG A 410 -6.64 -8.06 -2.58
CA ARG A 410 -7.87 -7.27 -2.52
C ARG A 410 -7.68 -6.05 -1.61
N LEU A 411 -7.14 -6.23 -0.41
CA LEU A 411 -6.88 -5.14 0.54
C LEU A 411 -6.01 -4.05 -0.10
N VAL A 412 -4.81 -4.41 -0.56
CA VAL A 412 -3.82 -3.43 -1.01
C VAL A 412 -4.16 -2.81 -2.37
N ARG A 413 -4.92 -3.54 -3.20
CA ARG A 413 -5.35 -3.07 -4.52
C ARG A 413 -6.64 -2.26 -4.49
N THR A 414 -7.55 -2.48 -3.53
CA THR A 414 -8.89 -1.87 -3.57
C THR A 414 -9.24 -0.96 -2.39
N ALA A 415 -8.79 -1.27 -1.18
CA ALA A 415 -9.19 -0.52 0.01
C ALA A 415 -8.18 0.56 0.42
N MET A 416 -6.90 0.37 0.12
CA MET A 416 -5.83 1.34 0.40
C MET A 416 -5.77 2.42 -0.70
N VAL A 417 -6.64 3.44 -0.61
CA VAL A 417 -6.76 4.50 -1.63
C VAL A 417 -6.43 5.88 -1.05
N PRO A 418 -5.76 6.76 -1.81
CA PRO A 418 -5.59 8.13 -1.36
C PRO A 418 -6.94 8.87 -1.38
N PRO A 419 -7.08 9.97 -0.63
CA PRO A 419 -8.23 10.86 -0.76
C PRO A 419 -8.49 11.26 -2.22
N GLN A 420 -9.77 11.26 -2.63
CA GLN A 420 -10.19 11.52 -4.02
C GLN A 420 -9.57 12.78 -4.63
N ARG A 421 -9.40 13.84 -3.84
CA ARG A 421 -8.73 15.08 -4.26
C ARG A 421 -7.41 14.82 -4.99
N TYR A 422 -6.56 13.90 -4.53
CA TYR A 422 -5.28 13.61 -5.20
C TYR A 422 -5.47 13.04 -6.61
N HIS A 423 -6.54 12.27 -6.83
CA HIS A 423 -6.92 11.83 -8.16
C HIS A 423 -7.38 13.00 -9.03
N ASP A 424 -8.13 13.95 -8.48
CA ASP A 424 -8.61 15.10 -9.23
C ASP A 424 -7.46 16.01 -9.68
N PHE A 425 -6.50 16.30 -8.77
CA PHE A 425 -5.26 17.01 -9.12
C PHE A 425 -4.44 16.25 -10.15
N ALA A 426 -4.20 14.95 -9.94
CA ALA A 426 -3.43 14.13 -10.87
C ALA A 426 -4.07 14.09 -12.28
N ALA A 427 -5.40 14.16 -12.39
CA ALA A 427 -6.07 14.25 -13.68
C ALA A 427 -5.80 15.59 -14.41
N ARG A 428 -5.63 16.69 -13.67
CA ARG A 428 -5.22 17.98 -14.26
C ARG A 428 -3.75 17.97 -14.65
N LEU A 429 -2.88 17.44 -13.80
CA LEU A 429 -1.46 17.32 -14.09
C LEU A 429 -1.20 16.37 -15.26
N GLU A 430 -1.99 15.30 -15.41
CA GLU A 430 -1.95 14.42 -16.58
C GLU A 430 -2.23 15.19 -17.87
N LYS A 431 -3.25 16.06 -17.90
CA LYS A 431 -3.54 16.88 -19.08
C LYS A 431 -2.39 17.82 -19.42
N LYS A 432 -1.74 18.41 -18.40
CA LYS A 432 -0.55 19.26 -18.58
C LYS A 432 0.63 18.44 -19.13
N MET A 433 0.87 17.25 -18.60
CA MET A 433 1.92 16.35 -19.09
C MET A 433 1.66 15.91 -20.53
N ARG A 434 0.43 15.47 -20.83
CA ARG A 434 0.00 15.13 -22.18
C ARG A 434 0.13 16.29 -23.16
N ALA A 435 -0.13 17.52 -22.74
CA ALA A 435 0.10 18.70 -23.60
C ALA A 435 1.59 18.88 -23.95
N ARG A 436 2.52 18.57 -23.03
CA ARG A 436 3.97 18.55 -23.31
C ARG A 436 4.32 17.48 -24.35
N CYS A 437 3.58 16.38 -24.39
CA CYS A 437 3.68 15.31 -25.38
C CYS A 437 2.74 15.53 -26.59
N GLY A 438 2.32 16.78 -26.87
CA GLY A 438 1.50 17.10 -28.03
C GLY A 438 0.15 16.36 -28.13
N GLY A 439 -0.46 16.01 -26.99
CA GLY A 439 -1.74 15.30 -26.92
C GLY A 439 -1.65 13.78 -26.80
N ARG A 440 -0.45 13.20 -26.93
CA ARG A 440 -0.20 11.77 -26.80
C ARG A 440 -0.23 11.29 -25.36
N SER A 441 -0.28 9.97 -25.19
CA SER A 441 0.10 9.34 -23.94
C SER A 441 1.58 9.61 -23.65
N TRP A 442 2.03 9.34 -22.43
CA TRP A 442 3.36 9.69 -21.96
C TRP A 442 3.96 8.57 -21.13
N VAL A 443 5.29 8.57 -21.02
CA VAL A 443 6.04 7.62 -20.19
C VAL A 443 6.55 8.32 -18.93
N GLY A 444 6.52 7.61 -17.81
CA GLY A 444 6.96 8.12 -16.52
C GLY A 444 7.96 7.18 -15.86
N ALA A 445 8.80 7.73 -15.00
CA ALA A 445 9.67 6.95 -14.13
C ALA A 445 9.68 7.47 -12.69
N HIS A 446 9.93 6.58 -11.73
CA HIS A 446 10.26 6.95 -10.36
C HIS A 446 11.77 6.80 -10.11
N MET A 447 12.43 7.91 -9.80
CA MET A 447 13.86 7.97 -9.48
C MET A 447 14.04 8.20 -7.97
N ARG A 448 14.38 7.15 -7.24
CA ARG A 448 14.74 7.26 -5.82
C ARG A 448 16.24 7.59 -5.70
N ARG A 449 16.58 8.76 -5.14
CA ARG A 449 17.98 9.17 -4.91
C ARG A 449 18.33 9.52 -3.47
N GLY A 450 17.55 10.38 -2.82
CA GLY A 450 17.91 11.08 -1.55
C GLY A 450 18.76 10.28 -0.55
N ASP A 451 18.12 9.56 0.36
CA ASP A 451 18.73 8.65 1.34
C ASP A 451 19.48 7.46 0.71
N PHE A 452 19.09 7.04 -0.49
CA PHE A 452 19.70 5.89 -1.16
C PHE A 452 21.17 6.12 -1.51
N ARG A 453 21.58 7.38 -1.73
CA ARG A 453 23.00 7.74 -1.86
C ARG A 453 23.77 7.48 -0.58
N VAL A 454 23.21 7.89 0.57
CA VAL A 454 23.83 7.71 1.89
C VAL A 454 24.01 6.23 2.22
N GLN A 455 23.10 5.39 1.74
CA GLN A 455 23.15 3.94 1.93
C GLN A 455 23.99 3.19 0.86
N ASN A 456 24.61 3.89 -0.09
CA ASN A 456 25.32 3.30 -1.24
C ASN A 456 24.45 2.31 -2.04
N TRP A 457 23.14 2.55 -2.12
CA TRP A 457 22.21 1.72 -2.89
C TRP A 457 22.09 2.15 -4.36
N ILE A 458 22.62 3.33 -4.69
CA ILE A 458 22.65 3.87 -6.04
C ILE A 458 23.96 4.60 -6.28
N SER A 459 24.32 4.77 -7.55
CA SER A 459 25.47 5.57 -7.94
C SER A 459 25.34 7.05 -7.55
N ASP A 460 26.43 7.64 -7.08
CA ASP A 460 26.56 9.07 -6.86
C ASP A 460 26.37 9.87 -8.16
N ASN A 461 26.72 9.30 -9.30
CA ASN A 461 26.56 9.96 -10.60
C ASN A 461 25.12 9.77 -11.13
N ILE A 462 24.34 10.86 -11.12
CA ILE A 462 22.96 10.86 -11.64
C ILE A 462 22.85 10.39 -13.09
N THR A 463 23.90 10.57 -13.90
CA THR A 463 23.91 10.19 -15.32
C THR A 463 23.76 8.67 -15.50
N ILE A 464 24.32 7.86 -14.59
CA ILE A 464 24.23 6.40 -14.66
C ILE A 464 22.77 5.97 -14.47
N GLN A 465 22.14 6.47 -13.41
CA GLN A 465 20.73 6.19 -13.12
C GLN A 465 19.80 6.71 -14.23
N TRP A 466 20.07 7.91 -14.74
CA TRP A 466 19.32 8.47 -15.86
C TRP A 466 19.45 7.63 -17.13
N THR A 467 20.65 7.15 -17.46
CA THR A 467 20.86 6.31 -18.66
C THR A 467 19.99 5.05 -18.62
N GLN A 468 19.90 4.40 -17.45
CA GLN A 468 19.04 3.24 -17.26
C GLN A 468 17.55 3.60 -17.38
N ILE A 469 17.11 4.68 -16.73
CA ILE A 469 15.73 5.18 -16.83
C ILE A 469 15.37 5.52 -18.27
N LEU A 470 16.24 6.23 -18.98
CA LEU A 470 16.02 6.65 -20.37
C LEU A 470 15.92 5.43 -21.30
N SER A 471 16.80 4.44 -21.14
CA SER A 471 16.75 3.20 -21.89
C SER A 471 15.42 2.47 -21.70
N ASN A 472 15.00 2.30 -20.44
CA ASN A 472 13.76 1.60 -20.10
C ASN A 472 12.50 2.34 -20.53
N THR A 473 12.46 3.66 -20.38
CA THR A 473 11.31 4.48 -20.82
C THR A 473 11.19 4.56 -22.34
N ARG A 474 12.31 4.57 -23.08
CA ARG A 474 12.30 4.42 -24.55
C ARG A 474 11.81 3.05 -24.99
N ALA A 475 12.25 1.98 -24.32
CA ALA A 475 11.74 0.63 -24.57
C ALA A 475 10.22 0.57 -24.31
N GLY A 476 9.74 1.20 -23.24
CA GLY A 476 8.31 1.35 -22.95
C GLY A 476 7.53 2.13 -24.02
N ALA A 477 8.10 3.21 -24.54
CA ALA A 477 7.48 3.96 -25.63
C ALA A 477 7.38 3.12 -26.92
N ASN A 478 8.44 2.39 -27.27
CA ASN A 478 8.43 1.46 -28.41
C ASN A 478 7.42 0.33 -28.21
N LEU A 479 7.29 -0.21 -27.00
CA LEU A 479 6.28 -1.21 -26.66
C LEU A 479 4.88 -0.64 -26.97
N LEU A 480 4.55 0.54 -26.46
CA LEU A 480 3.24 1.17 -26.68
C LEU A 480 2.99 1.54 -28.15
N GLN A 481 4.02 1.85 -28.94
CA GLN A 481 3.88 2.06 -30.38
C GLN A 481 3.56 0.76 -31.12
N SER A 482 4.18 -0.36 -30.71
CA SER A 482 3.91 -1.67 -31.31
C SER A 482 2.62 -2.31 -30.81
N ARG A 483 2.20 -1.96 -29.58
CA ARG A 483 1.04 -2.50 -28.87
C ARG A 483 0.18 -1.39 -28.26
N PRO A 484 -0.44 -0.53 -29.08
CA PRO A 484 -1.27 0.59 -28.61
C PRO A 484 -2.49 0.13 -27.80
N GLU A 485 -2.95 -1.11 -27.97
CA GLU A 485 -4.07 -1.67 -27.21
C GLU A 485 -3.82 -1.69 -25.70
N LEU A 486 -2.56 -1.70 -25.27
CA LEU A 486 -2.16 -1.65 -23.85
C LEU A 486 -2.52 -0.32 -23.17
N LEU A 487 -2.85 0.73 -23.93
CA LEU A 487 -3.33 2.01 -23.39
C LEU A 487 -4.80 1.99 -22.98
N THR A 488 -5.58 1.03 -23.48
CA THR A 488 -7.04 0.97 -23.30
C THR A 488 -7.46 1.00 -21.83
N PRO A 489 -6.89 0.18 -20.92
CA PRO A 489 -7.33 0.17 -19.53
C PRO A 489 -7.07 1.52 -18.82
N ALA A 490 -5.96 2.18 -19.12
CA ALA A 490 -5.67 3.50 -18.57
C ALA A 490 -6.63 4.58 -19.12
N HIS A 491 -6.99 4.49 -20.41
CA HIS A 491 -7.97 5.38 -21.02
C HIS A 491 -9.37 5.20 -20.42
N GLU A 492 -9.83 3.96 -20.27
CA GLU A 492 -11.14 3.66 -19.67
C GLU A 492 -11.22 4.16 -18.22
N GLN A 493 -10.14 3.97 -17.45
CA GLN A 493 -10.10 4.36 -16.05
C GLN A 493 -9.94 5.88 -15.85
N PHE A 494 -9.16 6.56 -16.70
CA PHE A 494 -8.70 7.93 -16.42
C PHE A 494 -8.97 8.95 -17.54
N GLY A 495 -9.45 8.52 -18.70
CA GLY A 495 -9.60 9.40 -19.87
C GLY A 495 -8.28 9.90 -20.45
N THR A 496 -7.20 9.11 -20.31
CA THR A 496 -5.87 9.39 -20.89
C THR A 496 -5.88 9.23 -22.41
N SER A 497 -4.80 9.59 -23.10
CA SER A 497 -4.75 9.42 -24.57
C SER A 497 -4.53 7.95 -24.97
N LEU A 498 -5.18 7.54 -26.07
CA LEU A 498 -4.93 6.28 -26.76
C LEU A 498 -3.80 6.39 -27.80
N GLU A 499 -3.31 7.59 -28.09
CA GLU A 499 -2.20 7.78 -29.02
C GLU A 499 -0.88 7.45 -28.30
N PRO A 500 -0.06 6.50 -28.78
CA PRO A 500 1.20 6.13 -28.13
C PRO A 500 2.19 7.29 -28.01
N PRO A 501 3.03 7.31 -26.96
CA PRO A 501 4.11 8.29 -26.83
C PRO A 501 5.15 8.12 -27.94
N ARG A 502 5.84 9.20 -28.28
CA ARG A 502 7.07 9.16 -29.10
C ARG A 502 8.29 8.91 -28.22
N VAL A 503 9.34 8.35 -28.81
CA VAL A 503 10.61 8.06 -28.11
C VAL A 503 11.40 9.31 -27.71
N ASP A 504 11.08 10.45 -28.34
CA ASP A 504 11.66 11.78 -28.10
C ASP A 504 10.73 12.70 -27.28
N ASP A 505 9.53 12.23 -26.91
CA ASP A 505 8.63 13.00 -26.03
C ASP A 505 9.28 13.22 -24.65
N PRO A 506 8.93 14.32 -23.95
CA PRO A 506 9.40 14.55 -22.59
C PRO A 506 9.01 13.42 -21.63
N ILE A 507 9.90 13.09 -20.70
CA ILE A 507 9.69 12.02 -19.71
C ILE A 507 9.34 12.65 -18.37
N TYR A 508 8.24 12.22 -17.75
CA TYR A 508 7.95 12.63 -16.38
C TYR A 508 8.78 11.82 -15.39
N ILE A 509 9.41 12.47 -14.42
CA ILE A 509 10.12 11.79 -13.33
C ILE A 509 9.59 12.24 -11.97
N ALA A 510 9.06 11.27 -11.21
CA ALA A 510 8.81 11.41 -9.78
C ALA A 510 10.13 11.15 -9.02
N THR A 511 10.56 12.08 -8.17
CA THR A 511 11.88 11.99 -7.53
C THR A 511 11.97 12.74 -6.20
N ASN A 512 12.87 12.26 -5.33
CA ASN A 512 13.23 12.97 -4.11
C ASN A 512 14.53 13.80 -4.23
N VAL A 513 15.13 13.93 -5.42
CA VAL A 513 16.32 14.77 -5.69
C VAL A 513 16.10 16.23 -5.29
N ARG A 514 17.09 16.84 -4.63
CA ARG A 514 17.08 18.26 -4.20
C ARG A 514 18.31 19.06 -4.58
N ASN A 515 19.35 18.41 -5.07
CA ASN A 515 20.53 19.12 -5.48
C ASN A 515 20.21 19.95 -6.73
N GLU A 516 20.40 21.26 -6.69
CA GLU A 516 20.06 22.16 -7.80
C GLU A 516 20.82 21.82 -9.09
N THR A 517 22.06 21.35 -8.99
CA THR A 517 22.84 20.91 -10.16
C THR A 517 22.24 19.66 -10.79
N GLU A 518 21.79 18.69 -9.98
CA GLU A 518 21.07 17.50 -10.46
C GLU A 518 19.71 17.86 -11.06
N LEU A 519 18.95 18.77 -10.44
CA LEU A 519 17.67 19.25 -10.97
C LEU A 519 17.85 19.99 -12.31
N ALA A 520 18.88 20.84 -12.42
CA ALA A 520 19.23 21.53 -13.66
C ALA A 520 19.65 20.54 -14.76
N TYR A 521 20.41 19.50 -14.40
CA TYR A 521 20.75 18.41 -15.31
C TYR A 521 19.48 17.72 -15.83
N MET A 522 18.56 17.34 -14.93
CA MET A 522 17.32 16.67 -15.32
C MET A 522 16.51 17.52 -16.30
N ARG A 523 16.28 18.80 -15.99
CA ARG A 523 15.56 19.72 -16.88
C ARG A 523 16.22 19.87 -18.25
N LYS A 524 17.55 19.90 -18.31
CA LYS A 524 18.32 19.93 -19.58
C LYS A 524 18.13 18.64 -20.40
N SER A 525 17.81 17.52 -19.76
CA SER A 525 17.59 16.22 -20.40
C SER A 525 16.15 15.95 -20.84
N ASN A 526 15.33 16.99 -21.05
CA ASN A 526 13.92 16.90 -21.45
C ASN A 526 13.06 16.12 -20.44
N ILE A 527 13.40 16.22 -19.15
CA ILE A 527 12.62 15.66 -18.05
C ILE A 527 11.65 16.70 -17.52
N VAL A 528 10.43 16.25 -17.21
CA VAL A 528 9.39 17.02 -16.53
C VAL A 528 9.30 16.55 -15.08
N LEU A 529 9.38 17.48 -14.13
CA LEU A 529 9.21 17.23 -12.70
C LEU A 529 7.84 17.70 -12.21
N LEU A 530 7.43 17.29 -11.02
CA LEU A 530 6.17 17.74 -10.41
C LEU A 530 6.07 19.28 -10.36
N GLY A 531 7.18 19.94 -9.99
CA GLY A 531 7.26 21.40 -9.91
C GLY A 531 7.10 22.11 -11.27
N ASP A 532 7.28 21.41 -12.39
CA ASP A 532 7.08 21.98 -13.74
C ASP A 532 5.63 21.85 -14.23
N LEU A 533 4.80 21.09 -13.49
CA LEU A 533 3.38 20.85 -13.77
C LEU A 533 2.46 21.56 -12.76
N LEU A 534 2.85 21.62 -11.49
CA LEU A 534 2.11 22.34 -10.45
C LEU A 534 2.23 23.85 -10.65
N ASP A 535 1.09 24.52 -10.82
CA ASP A 535 1.02 25.97 -10.72
C ASP A 535 0.59 26.43 -9.33
N GLU A 536 0.63 27.75 -9.08
CA GLU A 536 0.26 28.31 -7.78
C GLU A 536 -1.22 28.05 -7.44
N SER A 537 -2.11 28.01 -8.44
CA SER A 537 -3.52 27.73 -8.21
C SER A 537 -3.76 26.29 -7.74
N ASP A 538 -3.03 25.33 -8.31
CA ASP A 538 -3.04 23.94 -7.86
C ASP A 538 -2.53 23.82 -6.41
N ARG A 539 -1.48 24.58 -6.06
CA ARG A 539 -0.92 24.59 -4.68
C ARG A 539 -1.91 25.16 -3.68
N VAL A 540 -2.56 26.27 -4.00
CA VAL A 540 -3.59 26.88 -3.15
C VAL A 540 -4.77 25.93 -2.94
N GLU A 541 -5.25 25.26 -3.99
CA GLU A 541 -6.36 24.30 -3.88
C GLU A 541 -5.95 23.02 -3.13
N LEU A 542 -4.70 22.56 -3.31
CA LEU A 542 -4.12 21.49 -2.49
C LEU A 542 -3.91 21.94 -1.04
N GLY A 543 -4.09 23.21 -0.69
CA GLY A 543 -3.95 23.70 0.67
C GLY A 543 -2.57 23.42 1.28
N PHE A 544 -2.52 23.32 2.60
CA PHE A 544 -1.27 23.11 3.32
C PHE A 544 -0.59 21.78 2.96
N GLU A 545 -1.35 20.78 2.48
CA GLU A 545 -0.80 19.48 2.08
C GLU A 545 0.17 19.59 0.89
N SER A 546 0.11 20.66 0.07
CA SER A 546 1.05 20.86 -1.03
C SER A 546 2.49 21.12 -0.57
N LYS A 547 2.69 21.44 0.72
CA LYS A 547 4.00 21.84 1.25
C LYS A 547 4.80 20.67 1.82
N PHE A 548 4.18 19.52 2.02
CA PHE A 548 4.80 18.35 2.64
C PHE A 548 5.11 17.29 1.58
N ARG A 549 6.26 16.64 1.71
CA ARG A 549 6.71 15.72 0.65
C ARG A 549 6.04 14.38 0.67
N ASP A 550 5.68 13.89 1.85
CA ASP A 550 4.97 12.61 1.92
C ASP A 550 3.56 12.75 1.28
N THR A 551 2.90 13.91 1.37
CA THR A 551 1.65 14.22 0.66
C THR A 551 1.85 14.50 -0.82
N THR A 552 2.88 15.27 -1.23
CA THR A 552 3.14 15.47 -2.68
C THR A 552 3.59 14.18 -3.35
N SER A 553 4.25 13.26 -2.63
CA SER A 553 4.56 11.92 -3.13
C SER A 553 3.30 11.08 -3.42
N ILE A 554 2.20 11.28 -2.67
CA ILE A 554 0.90 10.64 -3.00
C ILE A 554 0.38 11.18 -4.34
N LEU A 555 0.49 12.50 -4.55
CA LEU A 555 0.09 13.12 -5.81
C LEU A 555 0.93 12.61 -6.99
N GLU A 556 2.25 12.50 -6.84
CA GLU A 556 3.14 11.93 -7.87
C GLU A 556 2.77 10.49 -8.19
N GLN A 557 2.46 9.68 -7.17
CA GLN A 557 2.01 8.30 -7.37
C GLN A 557 0.69 8.24 -8.14
N CYS A 558 -0.27 9.09 -7.79
CA CYS A 558 -1.52 9.22 -8.54
C CYS A 558 -1.26 9.61 -10.00
N LEU A 559 -0.36 10.57 -10.25
CA LEU A 559 0.01 10.98 -11.60
C LEU A 559 0.67 9.82 -12.37
N MET A 560 1.63 9.12 -11.76
CA MET A 560 2.31 7.96 -12.32
C MET A 560 1.36 6.79 -12.67
N MET A 561 0.28 6.60 -11.91
CA MET A 561 -0.75 5.61 -12.24
C MET A 561 -1.40 5.85 -13.60
N ARG A 562 -1.38 7.10 -14.11
CA ARG A 562 -1.98 7.53 -15.39
C ARG A 562 -1.02 7.49 -16.57
N ALA A 563 0.27 7.24 -16.35
CA ALA A 563 1.24 7.12 -17.44
C ALA A 563 0.86 5.96 -18.38
N GLY A 564 1.11 6.11 -19.67
CA GLY A 564 0.99 4.99 -20.61
C GLY A 564 1.95 3.86 -20.24
N PHE A 565 3.18 4.23 -19.87
CA PHE A 565 4.20 3.33 -19.36
C PHE A 565 4.82 3.90 -18.08
N ALA A 566 4.96 3.07 -17.05
CA ALA A 566 5.60 3.45 -15.79
C ALA A 566 6.82 2.57 -15.52
N TYR A 567 7.95 3.19 -15.21
CA TYR A 567 9.18 2.51 -14.79
C TYR A 567 9.56 2.85 -13.34
N GLY A 568 10.06 1.87 -12.58
CA GLY A 568 10.44 2.11 -11.19
C GLY A 568 11.52 1.19 -10.64
N ASP A 569 12.29 1.71 -9.68
CA ASP A 569 13.20 0.93 -8.84
C ASP A 569 12.46 0.02 -7.86
N ALA A 570 12.80 -1.27 -7.87
CA ALA A 570 12.25 -2.28 -6.97
C ALA A 570 12.64 -2.06 -5.49
N HIS A 571 13.67 -1.27 -5.19
CA HIS A 571 13.98 -0.87 -3.82
C HIS A 571 12.97 0.15 -3.24
N SER A 572 12.09 0.72 -4.05
CA SER A 572 11.17 1.76 -3.57
C SER A 572 9.77 1.25 -3.32
N SER A 573 9.28 1.46 -2.09
CA SER A 573 7.89 1.25 -1.70
C SER A 573 6.88 2.11 -2.48
N VAL A 574 7.31 3.25 -3.01
CA VAL A 574 6.51 4.12 -3.91
C VAL A 574 6.05 3.32 -5.14
N ASN A 575 6.97 2.57 -5.74
CA ASN A 575 6.70 1.79 -6.94
C ASN A 575 5.76 0.62 -6.68
N GLY A 576 5.82 0.05 -5.48
CA GLY A 576 4.90 -0.99 -5.07
C GLY A 576 3.44 -0.53 -5.06
N TRP A 577 3.17 0.70 -4.61
CA TRP A 577 1.81 1.23 -4.64
C TRP A 577 1.35 1.57 -6.05
N ILE A 578 2.23 2.18 -6.87
CA ILE A 578 1.94 2.47 -8.28
C ILE A 578 1.55 1.17 -9.02
N LEU A 579 2.34 0.11 -8.85
CA LEU A 579 2.05 -1.21 -9.41
C LEU A 579 0.70 -1.73 -8.96
N ASN A 580 0.45 -1.79 -7.64
CA ASN A 580 -0.79 -2.30 -7.09
C ASN A 580 -2.02 -1.59 -7.66
N ARG A 581 -1.97 -0.27 -7.76
CA ARG A 581 -3.08 0.53 -8.25
C ARG A 581 -3.26 0.36 -9.76
N ARG A 582 -2.18 0.34 -10.55
CA ARG A 582 -2.28 0.09 -11.99
C ARG A 582 -2.92 -1.28 -12.27
N VAL A 583 -2.47 -2.33 -11.59
CA VAL A 583 -3.07 -3.67 -11.70
C VAL A 583 -4.54 -3.68 -11.23
N ALA A 584 -4.87 -2.95 -10.16
CA ALA A 584 -6.26 -2.81 -9.69
C ALA A 584 -7.20 -2.20 -10.75
N TYR A 585 -6.67 -1.33 -11.61
CA TYR A 585 -7.39 -0.71 -12.72
C TYR A 585 -7.31 -1.51 -14.03
N GLY A 586 -6.81 -2.75 -13.98
CA GLY A 586 -6.68 -3.60 -15.18
C GLY A 586 -5.53 -3.21 -16.12
N ILE A 587 -4.66 -2.29 -15.70
CA ILE A 587 -3.48 -1.91 -16.48
C ILE A 587 -2.43 -3.03 -16.36
N SER A 588 -1.97 -3.54 -17.50
CA SER A 588 -1.02 -4.66 -17.57
C SER A 588 0.31 -4.36 -16.87
N GLU A 589 0.89 -5.40 -16.24
CA GLU A 589 2.24 -5.34 -15.69
C GLU A 589 3.30 -5.13 -16.79
N GLU A 590 3.00 -5.46 -18.06
CA GLU A 590 3.89 -5.20 -19.20
C GLU A 590 4.21 -3.71 -19.38
N VAL A 591 3.28 -2.83 -19.01
CA VAL A 591 3.45 -1.37 -19.07
C VAL A 591 3.72 -0.76 -17.69
N THR A 592 4.08 -1.60 -16.72
CA THR A 592 4.41 -1.22 -15.34
C THR A 592 5.67 -1.94 -14.91
N LYS A 593 6.80 -1.51 -15.47
CA LYS A 593 8.07 -2.21 -15.33
C LYS A 593 8.79 -1.82 -14.04
N ILE A 594 8.99 -2.80 -13.16
CA ILE A 594 9.77 -2.63 -11.92
C ILE A 594 11.05 -3.47 -12.02
N GLU A 595 12.21 -2.84 -11.81
CA GLU A 595 13.52 -3.51 -11.85
C GLU A 595 14.45 -3.00 -10.74
N TYR A 596 15.46 -3.79 -10.41
CA TYR A 596 16.60 -3.28 -9.65
C TYR A 596 17.42 -2.33 -10.52
N LEU A 597 17.58 -1.09 -10.05
CA LEU A 597 18.59 -0.22 -10.64
C LEU A 597 19.97 -0.79 -10.32
N GLN A 598 20.75 -1.07 -11.35
CA GLN A 598 22.11 -1.59 -11.17
C GLN A 598 22.99 -0.41 -10.73
N ILE A 599 23.82 -0.66 -9.71
CA ILE A 599 24.75 0.33 -9.12
C ILE A 599 25.94 0.56 -10.05
#